data_AF-A0AAD5BNZ6-F1
#
_entry.id   AF-A0AAD5BNZ6-F1
#
_cell.length_a   1.000
_cell.length_b   1.000
_cell.length_c   1.000
_cell.angle_alpha   90.00
_cell.angle_beta   90.00
_cell.angle_gamma   90.00
#
_symmetry.space_group_name_H-M   'P 1'
#
loop_
_entity.id
_entity.type
_entity.pdbx_description
1 polymer ?
#
loop_
_entity_poly.entity_id
_entity_poly.type
_entity_poly.pdbx_seq_one_letter_code
_entity_poly.pdbx_strand_id
1 'polypeptide(L)'
;MLRLAWHDAGTYDAKTKTGGPNGSIRNKEEYAHGANNGLKIAIDLCEEVKAKHPKVTYADLYQLAGVVAVEVTGGPTINFVPGRKDSNVSPNEGRLPDAKQGPSHLRDVFYRMGLSDKDIVALSGGHTLGKAHPERSGFDEKPWTKDPLKFDNSYFVELLKGDTDGLLKLPTDKALVEDPKFRCYVKLYAKDEEAFFKDYAESHKKLSELGFTPPFVLKSSTAAALLVHTAIGVTVAATVVILSYLYEVSFRK
;
A
#
# COMPACT_ATOMS: atom_id res chain seq x y z
N MET A 1 7.11 3.85 1.29
CA MET A 1 7.14 2.75 0.29
C MET A 1 5.82 2.03 0.13
N LEU A 2 5.07 1.72 1.21
CA LEU A 2 3.76 1.09 1.11
C LEU A 2 2.80 1.80 0.12
N ARG A 3 2.71 3.14 0.17
CA ARG A 3 1.92 3.93 -0.80
C ARG A 3 2.38 3.74 -2.25
N LEU A 4 3.68 3.67 -2.53
CA LEU A 4 4.18 3.45 -3.89
C LEU A 4 3.71 2.11 -4.45
N ALA A 5 3.88 1.03 -3.68
CA ALA A 5 3.43 -0.30 -4.06
C ALA A 5 1.92 -0.36 -4.32
N TRP A 6 1.14 0.29 -3.44
CA TRP A 6 -0.31 0.37 -3.57
C TRP A 6 -0.74 1.15 -4.82
N HIS A 7 -0.11 2.29 -5.10
CA HIS A 7 -0.46 3.13 -6.26
C HIS A 7 -0.08 2.49 -7.60
N ASP A 8 1.04 1.75 -7.68
CA ASP A 8 1.39 0.96 -8.87
C ASP A 8 0.33 -0.14 -9.11
N ALA A 9 -0.03 -0.88 -8.05
CA ALA A 9 -1.00 -1.96 -8.14
C ALA A 9 -2.46 -1.50 -8.38
N GLY A 10 -2.86 -0.38 -7.77
CA GLY A 10 -4.23 0.11 -7.71
C GLY A 10 -4.83 0.55 -9.05
N THR A 11 -4.02 0.63 -10.10
CA THR A 11 -4.44 1.00 -11.45
C THR A 11 -5.01 -0.17 -12.26
N TYR A 12 -4.95 -1.40 -11.72
CA TYR A 12 -5.41 -2.59 -12.43
C TYR A 12 -6.91 -2.52 -12.78
N ASP A 13 -7.23 -3.01 -13.96
CA ASP A 13 -8.59 -3.26 -14.42
C ASP A 13 -8.70 -4.72 -14.87
N ALA A 14 -9.50 -5.50 -14.14
CA ALA A 14 -9.68 -6.93 -14.39
C ALA A 14 -10.39 -7.23 -15.73
N LYS A 15 -11.20 -6.29 -16.24
CA LYS A 15 -11.92 -6.46 -17.51
C LYS A 15 -10.99 -6.26 -18.70
N THR A 16 -10.20 -5.19 -18.68
CA THR A 16 -9.28 -4.86 -19.79
C THR A 16 -7.89 -5.49 -19.64
N LYS A 17 -7.56 -6.00 -18.44
CA LYS A 17 -6.24 -6.55 -18.08
C LYS A 17 -5.12 -5.52 -18.28
N THR A 18 -5.39 -4.26 -17.96
CA THR A 18 -4.44 -3.15 -18.09
C THR A 18 -4.12 -2.54 -16.72
N GLY A 19 -2.96 -1.88 -16.60
CA GLY A 19 -2.46 -1.37 -15.32
C GLY A 19 -1.98 -2.49 -14.38
N GLY A 20 -1.90 -2.19 -13.09
CA GLY A 20 -1.47 -3.11 -12.06
C GLY A 20 0.02 -3.05 -11.72
N PRO A 21 0.48 -3.91 -10.80
CA PRO A 21 1.84 -3.92 -10.23
C PRO A 21 2.89 -4.34 -11.26
N ASN A 22 3.17 -3.46 -12.21
CA ASN A 22 4.05 -3.70 -13.35
C ASN A 22 5.16 -2.62 -13.46
N GLY A 23 5.29 -1.80 -12.41
CA GLY A 23 6.29 -0.74 -12.32
C GLY A 23 6.04 0.46 -13.22
N SER A 24 4.93 0.53 -13.97
CA SER A 24 4.65 1.64 -14.88
C SER A 24 4.57 3.00 -14.18
N ILE A 25 4.34 3.01 -12.86
CA ILE A 25 4.31 4.25 -12.07
C ILE A 25 5.60 5.06 -12.18
N ARG A 26 6.73 4.45 -12.56
CA ARG A 26 8.01 5.15 -12.82
C ARG A 26 7.99 6.02 -14.09
N ASN A 27 7.05 5.78 -15.00
CA ASN A 27 6.91 6.55 -16.22
C ASN A 27 6.42 7.95 -15.89
N LYS A 28 6.96 8.97 -16.57
CA LYS A 28 6.60 10.38 -16.35
C LYS A 28 5.11 10.66 -16.49
N GLU A 29 4.47 10.00 -17.44
CA GLU A 29 3.03 10.08 -17.64
C GLU A 29 2.27 9.68 -16.36
N GLU A 30 2.66 8.57 -15.72
CA GLU A 30 1.93 8.05 -14.56
C GLU A 30 2.29 8.72 -13.24
N TYR A 31 3.57 8.96 -12.92
CA TYR A 31 3.90 9.63 -11.64
C TYR A 31 3.43 11.09 -11.61
N ALA A 32 3.13 11.69 -12.78
CA ALA A 32 2.61 13.05 -12.88
C ALA A 32 1.08 13.14 -12.69
N HIS A 33 0.37 12.01 -12.60
CA HIS A 33 -1.05 12.00 -12.23
C HIS A 33 -1.22 12.66 -10.84
N GLY A 34 -2.30 13.43 -10.66
CA GLY A 34 -2.55 14.19 -9.43
C GLY A 34 -2.62 13.30 -8.18
N ALA A 35 -3.21 12.11 -8.30
CA ALA A 35 -3.26 11.13 -7.21
C ALA A 35 -1.87 10.61 -6.79
N ASN A 36 -0.86 10.71 -7.66
CA ASN A 36 0.50 10.22 -7.45
C ASN A 36 1.48 11.29 -6.95
N ASN A 37 1.02 12.51 -6.68
CA ASN A 37 1.85 13.58 -6.14
C ASN A 37 2.73 13.11 -4.97
N GLY A 38 4.02 13.42 -5.03
CA GLY A 38 5.05 13.02 -4.08
C GLY A 38 5.65 11.62 -4.28
N LEU A 39 5.09 10.75 -5.13
CA LEU A 39 5.62 9.40 -5.34
C LEU A 39 6.93 9.35 -6.13
N LYS A 40 7.26 10.40 -6.89
CA LYS A 40 8.58 10.53 -7.53
C LYS A 40 9.73 10.44 -6.51
N ILE A 41 9.54 10.95 -5.29
CA ILE A 41 10.52 10.80 -4.21
C ILE A 41 10.75 9.32 -3.91
N ALA A 42 9.67 8.55 -3.71
CA ALA A 42 9.77 7.12 -3.41
C ALA A 42 10.39 6.30 -4.57
N ILE A 43 10.07 6.67 -5.82
CA ILE A 43 10.67 6.10 -7.03
C ILE A 43 12.18 6.35 -7.03
N ASP A 44 12.61 7.59 -6.79
CA ASP A 44 14.02 7.98 -6.78
C ASP A 44 14.82 7.24 -5.70
N LEU A 45 14.26 7.07 -4.50
CA LEU A 45 14.89 6.27 -3.44
C LEU A 45 15.07 4.79 -3.86
N CYS A 46 14.17 4.25 -4.69
CA CYS A 46 14.31 2.89 -5.21
C CYS A 46 15.42 2.77 -6.27
N GLU A 47 15.83 3.85 -6.94
CA GLU A 47 16.92 3.82 -7.93
C GLU A 47 18.25 3.40 -7.29
N GLU A 48 18.50 3.75 -6.03
CA GLU A 48 19.70 3.31 -5.30
C GLU A 48 19.76 1.78 -5.15
N VAL A 49 18.62 1.16 -4.87
CA VAL A 49 18.51 -0.30 -4.77
C VAL A 49 18.62 -0.92 -6.15
N LYS A 50 17.93 -0.34 -7.14
CA LYS A 50 17.95 -0.81 -8.52
C LYS A 50 19.36 -0.81 -9.11
N ALA A 51 20.15 0.23 -8.86
CA ALA A 51 21.53 0.32 -9.32
C ALA A 51 22.40 -0.83 -8.79
N LYS A 52 22.18 -1.28 -7.55
CA LYS A 52 22.88 -2.41 -6.93
C LYS A 52 22.33 -3.77 -7.38
N HIS A 53 21.07 -3.82 -7.81
CA HIS A 53 20.36 -5.05 -8.20
C HIS A 53 19.72 -4.93 -9.59
N PRO A 54 20.50 -4.77 -10.67
CA PRO A 54 19.97 -4.45 -12.00
C PRO A 54 19.05 -5.53 -12.58
N LYS A 55 19.19 -6.79 -12.12
CA LYS A 55 18.38 -7.94 -12.54
C LYS A 55 16.96 -7.95 -11.95
N VAL A 56 16.70 -7.22 -10.86
CA VAL A 56 15.35 -7.13 -10.26
C VAL A 56 14.54 -6.13 -11.07
N THR A 57 13.34 -6.48 -11.51
CA THR A 57 12.45 -5.56 -12.22
C THR A 57 11.97 -4.45 -11.29
N TYR A 58 11.66 -3.26 -11.82
CA TYR A 58 11.04 -2.20 -11.01
C TYR A 58 9.72 -2.66 -10.41
N ALA A 59 8.94 -3.41 -11.18
CA ALA A 59 7.69 -4.02 -10.74
C ALA A 59 7.87 -4.88 -9.47
N ASP A 60 8.85 -5.80 -9.46
CA ASP A 60 9.14 -6.60 -8.28
C ASP A 60 9.75 -5.76 -7.15
N LEU A 61 10.61 -4.79 -7.46
CA LEU A 61 11.23 -3.91 -6.47
C LEU A 61 10.19 -3.10 -5.68
N TYR A 62 9.21 -2.48 -6.36
CA TYR A 62 8.20 -1.66 -5.70
C TYR A 62 7.28 -2.50 -4.82
N GLN A 63 6.85 -3.67 -5.29
CA GLN A 63 6.03 -4.58 -4.48
C GLN A 63 6.81 -5.16 -3.29
N LEU A 64 8.08 -5.52 -3.48
CA LEU A 64 8.95 -5.96 -2.39
C LEU A 64 9.16 -4.84 -1.36
N ALA A 65 9.37 -3.60 -1.79
CA ALA A 65 9.50 -2.45 -0.90
C ALA A 65 8.21 -2.17 -0.09
N GLY A 66 7.04 -2.44 -0.68
CA GLY A 66 5.76 -2.38 0.01
C GLY A 66 5.62 -3.44 1.10
N VAL A 67 5.93 -4.70 0.77
CA VAL A 67 5.92 -5.83 1.71
C VAL A 67 6.90 -5.60 2.87
N VAL A 68 8.13 -5.22 2.55
CA VAL A 68 9.16 -4.94 3.54
C VAL A 68 8.76 -3.77 4.45
N ALA A 69 8.12 -2.72 3.92
CA ALA A 69 7.66 -1.60 4.73
C ALA A 69 6.65 -2.02 5.80
N VAL A 70 5.77 -2.99 5.50
CA VAL A 70 4.82 -3.56 6.48
C VAL A 70 5.56 -4.40 7.52
N GLU A 71 6.48 -5.27 7.09
CA GLU A 71 7.21 -6.18 7.96
C GLU A 71 8.13 -5.44 8.95
N VAL A 72 8.90 -4.45 8.49
CA VAL A 72 9.85 -3.69 9.35
C VAL A 72 9.15 -2.76 10.34
N THR A 73 7.86 -2.50 10.16
CA THR A 73 7.04 -1.67 11.07
C THR A 73 6.20 -2.51 12.03
N GLY A 74 6.40 -3.83 12.06
CA GLY A 74 5.74 -4.76 13.00
C GLY A 74 4.47 -5.42 12.46
N GLY A 75 4.17 -5.24 11.17
CA GLY A 75 3.01 -5.83 10.52
C GLY A 75 3.19 -7.31 10.16
N PRO A 76 2.17 -7.93 9.54
CA PRO A 76 2.21 -9.34 9.18
C PRO A 76 3.20 -9.64 8.06
N THR A 77 3.71 -10.88 8.04
CA THR A 77 4.47 -11.38 6.89
C THR A 77 3.56 -11.57 5.68
N ILE A 78 3.90 -10.93 4.56
CA ILE A 78 3.19 -11.05 3.29
C ILE A 78 4.03 -11.90 2.33
N ASN A 79 3.43 -12.97 1.79
CA ASN A 79 4.12 -13.85 0.85
C ASN A 79 4.37 -13.15 -0.49
N PHE A 80 5.63 -12.75 -0.71
CA PHE A 80 6.10 -12.18 -1.96
C PHE A 80 6.51 -13.28 -2.97
N VAL A 81 6.10 -13.10 -4.23
CA VAL A 81 6.51 -13.96 -5.34
C VAL A 81 7.11 -13.08 -6.44
N PRO A 82 8.40 -13.26 -6.81
CA PRO A 82 9.02 -12.49 -7.89
C PRO A 82 8.56 -13.00 -9.27
N GLY A 83 8.81 -12.20 -10.30
CA GLY A 83 8.58 -12.54 -11.71
C GLY A 83 7.76 -11.50 -12.47
N ARG A 84 7.40 -10.36 -11.86
CA ARG A 84 6.70 -9.28 -12.56
C ARG A 84 7.60 -8.68 -13.63
N LYS A 85 7.00 -8.26 -14.74
CA LYS A 85 7.70 -7.59 -15.84
C LYS A 85 7.44 -6.10 -15.79
N ASP A 86 8.48 -5.32 -16.10
CA ASP A 86 8.36 -3.88 -16.22
C ASP A 86 7.52 -3.50 -17.45
N SER A 87 6.52 -2.66 -17.25
CA SER A 87 5.74 -2.05 -18.32
C SER A 87 6.29 -0.67 -18.66
N ASN A 88 6.27 -0.31 -19.95
CA ASN A 88 6.48 1.06 -20.43
C ASN A 88 5.15 1.74 -20.81
N VAL A 89 4.02 1.06 -20.61
CA VAL A 89 2.68 1.57 -20.90
C VAL A 89 2.04 1.97 -19.58
N SER A 90 1.73 3.26 -19.46
CA SER A 90 1.01 3.83 -18.33
C SER A 90 -0.50 3.64 -18.52
N PRO A 91 -1.26 3.33 -17.46
CA PRO A 91 -2.71 3.41 -17.49
C PRO A 91 -3.14 4.89 -17.53
N ASN A 92 -4.31 5.19 -18.10
CA ASN A 92 -4.90 6.53 -18.02
C ASN A 92 -5.15 6.92 -16.55
N GLU A 93 -5.05 8.22 -16.26
CA GLU A 93 -5.41 8.79 -14.96
C GLU A 93 -6.87 8.51 -14.56
N GLY A 94 -7.16 8.55 -13.25
CA GLY A 94 -8.52 8.43 -12.71
C GLY A 94 -8.90 7.04 -12.23
N ARG A 95 -7.97 6.07 -12.26
CA ARG A 95 -8.22 4.72 -11.74
C ARG A 95 -8.07 4.60 -10.22
N LEU A 96 -7.26 5.46 -9.60
CA LEU A 96 -7.06 5.47 -8.15
C LEU A 96 -8.24 6.14 -7.42
N PRO A 97 -8.50 5.80 -6.15
CA PRO A 97 -9.64 6.30 -5.41
C PRO A 97 -9.47 7.78 -5.06
N ASP A 98 -10.55 8.54 -5.18
CA ASP A 98 -10.65 9.89 -4.68
C ASP A 98 -11.02 9.83 -3.18
N ALA A 99 -10.13 10.37 -2.35
CA ALA A 99 -10.27 10.40 -0.90
C ALA A 99 -11.53 11.13 -0.41
N LYS A 100 -12.16 11.96 -1.25
CA LYS A 100 -13.37 12.75 -0.94
C LYS A 100 -14.68 12.01 -1.17
N GLN A 101 -14.63 10.81 -1.74
CA GLN A 101 -15.81 10.03 -2.11
C GLN A 101 -16.25 9.06 -0.99
N GLY A 102 -17.38 8.38 -1.22
CA GLY A 102 -18.01 7.47 -0.26
C GLY A 102 -17.91 5.97 -0.61
N PRO A 103 -18.73 5.13 0.05
CA PRO A 103 -18.65 3.67 -0.07
C PRO A 103 -18.84 3.12 -1.48
N SER A 104 -19.75 3.71 -2.27
CA SER A 104 -19.99 3.26 -3.66
C SER A 104 -18.75 3.43 -4.53
N HIS A 105 -18.06 4.57 -4.40
CA HIS A 105 -16.81 4.83 -5.13
C HIS A 105 -15.70 3.85 -4.74
N LEU A 106 -15.56 3.54 -3.45
CA LEU A 106 -14.62 2.50 -3.00
C LEU A 106 -14.92 1.15 -3.66
N ARG A 107 -16.19 0.75 -3.73
CA ARG A 107 -16.58 -0.47 -4.45
C ARG A 107 -16.29 -0.37 -5.94
N ASP A 108 -16.62 0.73 -6.61
CA ASP A 108 -16.35 0.89 -8.05
C ASP A 108 -14.85 0.71 -8.37
N VAL A 109 -13.98 1.29 -7.55
CA VAL A 109 -12.53 1.19 -7.70
C VAL A 109 -12.02 -0.21 -7.40
N PHE A 110 -12.39 -0.78 -6.26
CA PHE A 110 -11.83 -2.07 -5.81
C PHE A 110 -12.45 -3.27 -6.54
N TYR A 111 -13.73 -3.20 -6.90
CA TYR A 111 -14.38 -4.27 -7.66
C TYR A 111 -13.85 -4.30 -9.11
N ARG A 112 -13.49 -3.15 -9.69
CA ARG A 112 -12.75 -3.12 -10.96
C ARG A 112 -11.44 -3.90 -10.88
N MET A 113 -10.76 -3.86 -9.74
CA MET A 113 -9.55 -4.65 -9.48
C MET A 113 -9.83 -6.13 -9.23
N GLY A 114 -11.07 -6.53 -8.96
CA GLY A 114 -11.44 -7.88 -8.53
C GLY A 114 -11.27 -8.12 -7.02
N LEU A 115 -11.22 -7.05 -6.21
CA LEU A 115 -11.11 -7.12 -4.76
C LEU A 115 -12.49 -7.00 -4.10
N SER A 116 -12.67 -7.57 -2.91
CA SER A 116 -13.95 -7.64 -2.18
C SER A 116 -14.12 -6.53 -1.14
N ASP A 117 -15.32 -6.43 -0.53
CA ASP A 117 -15.58 -5.53 0.61
C ASP A 117 -14.58 -5.76 1.77
N LYS A 118 -14.20 -7.03 2.03
CA LYS A 118 -13.18 -7.36 3.04
C LYS A 118 -11.82 -6.78 2.68
N ASP A 119 -11.44 -6.89 1.40
CA ASP A 119 -10.16 -6.41 0.89
C ASP A 119 -10.10 -4.87 0.94
N ILE A 120 -11.21 -4.17 0.66
CA ILE A 120 -11.31 -2.71 0.84
C ILE A 120 -10.94 -2.33 2.26
N VAL A 121 -11.65 -2.87 3.25
CA VAL A 121 -11.48 -2.48 4.66
C VAL A 121 -10.11 -2.89 5.19
N ALA A 122 -9.64 -4.09 4.86
CA ALA A 122 -8.31 -4.56 5.27
C ALA A 122 -7.22 -3.64 4.69
N LEU A 123 -7.23 -3.37 3.38
CA LEU A 123 -6.20 -2.55 2.72
C LEU A 123 -6.23 -1.08 3.19
N SER A 124 -7.40 -0.53 3.52
CA SER A 124 -7.52 0.78 4.17
C SER A 124 -6.77 0.85 5.50
N GLY A 125 -6.62 -0.27 6.21
CA GLY A 125 -5.77 -0.38 7.40
C GLY A 125 -4.31 -0.03 7.18
N GLY A 126 -3.83 0.02 5.93
CA GLY A 126 -2.51 0.54 5.59
C GLY A 126 -2.28 2.00 6.00
N HIS A 127 -3.35 2.77 6.19
CA HIS A 127 -3.31 4.12 6.76
C HIS A 127 -2.85 4.15 8.23
N THR A 128 -2.72 3.00 8.91
CA THR A 128 -2.04 2.95 10.20
C THR A 128 -0.61 3.50 10.15
N LEU A 129 0.02 3.46 8.96
CA LEU A 129 1.32 4.05 8.70
C LEU A 129 1.22 5.39 7.98
N GLY A 130 2.06 6.33 8.40
CA GLY A 130 2.30 7.60 7.72
C GLY A 130 1.27 8.70 8.03
N LYS A 131 1.31 9.73 7.18
CA LYS A 131 0.48 10.94 7.28
C LYS A 131 0.16 11.50 5.90
N ALA A 132 -0.89 12.32 5.83
CA ALA A 132 -1.11 13.13 4.64
C ALA A 132 -0.15 14.33 4.62
N HIS A 133 0.02 14.89 3.43
CA HIS A 133 0.79 16.11 3.22
C HIS A 133 -0.03 17.07 2.34
N PRO A 134 -0.24 18.34 2.78
CA PRO A 134 -1.08 19.30 2.06
C PRO A 134 -0.61 19.58 0.64
N GLU A 135 0.69 19.67 0.40
CA GLU A 135 1.27 19.95 -0.92
C GLU A 135 1.10 18.80 -1.92
N ARG A 136 0.72 17.61 -1.44
CA ARG A 136 0.48 16.43 -2.29
C ARG A 136 -1.00 16.21 -2.55
N SER A 137 -1.78 16.28 -1.48
CA SER A 137 -3.16 15.78 -1.45
C SER A 137 -4.20 16.85 -1.12
N GLY A 138 -3.77 18.00 -0.60
CA GLY A 138 -4.65 19.06 -0.09
C GLY A 138 -5.28 18.78 1.28
N PHE A 139 -5.03 17.62 1.89
CA PHE A 139 -5.46 17.33 3.26
C PHE A 139 -4.43 17.81 4.28
N ASP A 140 -4.90 18.13 5.49
CA ASP A 140 -4.07 18.54 6.63
C ASP A 140 -2.88 17.63 6.85
N GLU A 141 -1.74 18.19 7.27
CA GLU A 141 -0.55 17.43 7.63
C GLU A 141 -0.73 16.68 8.97
N LYS A 142 -1.52 15.61 8.95
CA LYS A 142 -1.86 14.81 10.14
C LYS A 142 -1.72 13.31 9.85
N PRO A 143 -1.20 12.52 10.81
CA PRO A 143 -1.24 11.06 10.73
C PRO A 143 -2.66 10.55 11.03
N TRP A 144 -2.96 9.31 10.65
CA TRP A 144 -4.20 8.64 11.06
C TRP A 144 -4.13 8.06 12.47
N THR A 145 -2.92 7.77 12.95
CA THR A 145 -2.65 7.13 14.24
C THR A 145 -1.64 7.94 15.04
N LYS A 146 -1.56 7.67 16.35
CA LYS A 146 -0.61 8.34 17.25
C LYS A 146 0.83 7.90 17.03
N ASP A 147 1.03 6.69 16.52
CA ASP A 147 2.34 6.14 16.17
C ASP A 147 2.36 5.74 14.68
N PRO A 148 2.60 6.69 13.77
CA PRO A 148 2.50 6.46 12.32
C PRO A 148 3.65 5.62 11.74
N LEU A 149 4.56 5.10 12.57
CA LEU A 149 5.64 4.21 12.16
C LEU A 149 5.44 2.78 12.67
N LYS A 150 4.33 2.50 13.36
CA LYS A 150 3.96 1.19 13.87
C LYS A 150 2.77 0.64 13.09
N PHE A 151 2.94 -0.54 12.52
CA PHE A 151 1.85 -1.25 11.86
C PHE A 151 1.08 -2.05 12.91
N ASP A 152 -0.09 -1.55 13.29
CA ASP A 152 -0.97 -2.14 14.29
C ASP A 152 -2.44 -1.86 13.92
N ASN A 153 -3.40 -2.26 14.75
CA ASN A 153 -4.81 -2.01 14.47
C ASN A 153 -5.33 -0.62 14.90
N SER A 154 -4.45 0.31 15.32
CA SER A 154 -4.84 1.62 15.87
C SER A 154 -5.67 2.45 14.89
N TYR A 155 -5.44 2.30 13.58
CA TYR A 155 -6.26 2.95 12.56
C TYR A 155 -7.76 2.68 12.77
N PHE A 156 -8.14 1.41 12.96
CA PHE A 156 -9.56 1.05 13.15
C PHE A 156 -10.09 1.48 14.51
N VAL A 157 -9.25 1.40 15.55
CA VAL A 157 -9.60 1.85 16.91
C VAL A 157 -9.91 3.36 16.90
N GLU A 158 -9.03 4.17 16.31
CA GLU A 158 -9.22 5.62 16.21
C GLU A 158 -10.36 5.98 15.25
N LEU A 159 -10.56 5.22 14.17
CA LEU A 159 -11.64 5.42 13.23
C LEU A 159 -13.03 5.28 13.89
N LEU A 160 -13.21 4.31 14.78
CA LEU A 160 -14.46 4.12 15.53
C LEU A 160 -14.75 5.22 16.57
N LYS A 161 -13.74 6.00 16.99
CA LYS A 161 -13.91 7.11 17.94
C LYS A 161 -14.47 8.38 17.29
N GLY A 162 -14.56 8.44 15.96
CA GLY A 162 -14.92 9.66 15.23
C GLY A 162 -13.76 10.67 15.24
N ASP A 163 -14.04 11.95 14.97
CA ASP A 163 -12.98 12.96 14.86
C ASP A 163 -12.19 13.10 16.17
N THR A 164 -10.85 13.14 16.06
CA THR A 164 -9.92 13.16 17.20
C THR A 164 -8.88 14.21 16.92
N ASP A 165 -8.60 15.08 17.90
CA ASP A 165 -7.64 16.16 17.71
C ASP A 165 -6.24 15.62 17.35
N GLY A 166 -5.58 16.29 16.42
CA GLY A 166 -4.29 15.89 15.87
C GLY A 166 -4.29 14.67 14.92
N LEU A 167 -5.41 13.98 14.70
CA LEU A 167 -5.49 12.82 13.79
C LEU A 167 -6.35 13.11 12.55
N LEU A 168 -5.97 12.51 11.43
CA LEU A 168 -6.68 12.60 10.16
C LEU A 168 -7.72 11.49 10.02
N LYS A 169 -8.86 11.84 9.42
CA LYS A 169 -9.87 10.90 8.91
C LYS A 169 -10.41 11.44 7.59
N LEU A 170 -10.02 10.81 6.48
CA LEU A 170 -10.52 11.18 5.16
C LEU A 170 -12.02 10.84 5.04
N PRO A 171 -12.77 11.49 4.13
CA PRO A 171 -14.14 11.09 3.83
C PRO A 171 -14.27 9.60 3.47
N THR A 172 -13.32 9.06 2.71
CA THR A 172 -13.24 7.62 2.41
C THR A 172 -12.95 6.72 3.62
N ASP A 173 -12.23 7.20 4.64
CA ASP A 173 -12.07 6.45 5.90
C ASP A 173 -13.39 6.43 6.67
N LYS A 174 -14.06 7.58 6.79
CA LYS A 174 -15.37 7.71 7.45
C LYS A 174 -16.44 6.84 6.79
N ALA A 175 -16.39 6.73 5.46
CA ALA A 175 -17.25 5.85 4.68
C ALA A 175 -17.19 4.37 5.11
N LEU A 176 -16.06 3.89 5.63
CA LEU A 176 -15.91 2.52 6.14
C LEU A 176 -16.75 2.26 7.40
N VAL A 177 -17.04 3.31 8.18
CA VAL A 177 -17.85 3.24 9.40
C VAL A 177 -19.33 3.46 9.11
N GLU A 178 -19.63 4.25 8.09
CA GLU A 178 -20.99 4.58 7.66
C GLU A 178 -21.67 3.42 6.92
N ASP A 179 -20.94 2.69 6.06
CA ASP A 179 -21.47 1.53 5.35
C ASP A 179 -21.60 0.30 6.28
N PRO A 180 -22.78 -0.31 6.42
CA PRO A 180 -22.98 -1.44 7.34
C PRO A 180 -22.11 -2.67 7.04
N LYS A 181 -21.80 -2.94 5.76
CA LYS A 181 -20.97 -4.09 5.36
C LYS A 181 -19.49 -3.81 5.61
N PHE A 182 -19.02 -2.58 5.44
CA PHE A 182 -17.65 -2.23 5.83
C PHE A 182 -17.49 -2.18 7.34
N ARG A 183 -18.49 -1.62 8.05
CA ARG A 183 -18.43 -1.42 9.49
C ARG A 183 -18.25 -2.73 10.28
N CYS A 184 -18.74 -3.86 9.77
CA CYS A 184 -18.53 -5.14 10.44
C CYS A 184 -17.05 -5.53 10.49
N TYR A 185 -16.31 -5.32 9.40
CA TYR A 185 -14.86 -5.54 9.36
C TYR A 185 -14.10 -4.49 10.18
N VAL A 186 -14.50 -3.20 10.14
CA VAL A 186 -13.89 -2.16 10.98
C VAL A 186 -13.99 -2.52 12.46
N LYS A 187 -15.17 -2.98 12.92
CA LYS A 187 -15.36 -3.43 14.31
C LYS A 187 -14.55 -4.67 14.64
N LEU A 188 -14.45 -5.62 13.70
CA LEU A 188 -13.63 -6.82 13.88
C LEU A 188 -12.16 -6.43 14.09
N TYR A 189 -11.59 -5.69 13.15
CA TYR A 189 -10.17 -5.32 13.16
C TYR A 189 -9.80 -4.41 14.34
N ALA A 190 -10.70 -3.51 14.76
CA ALA A 190 -10.48 -2.70 15.97
C ALA A 190 -10.44 -3.54 17.27
N LYS A 191 -11.12 -4.69 17.31
CA LYS A 191 -11.15 -5.58 18.47
C LYS A 191 -10.04 -6.64 18.42
N ASP A 192 -9.65 -7.03 17.21
CA ASP A 192 -8.82 -8.20 16.96
C ASP A 192 -7.73 -7.86 15.92
N GLU A 193 -6.53 -7.59 16.41
CA GLU A 193 -5.36 -7.28 15.59
C GLU A 193 -4.88 -8.49 14.80
N GLU A 194 -4.99 -9.70 15.33
CA GLU A 194 -4.60 -10.91 14.61
C GLU A 194 -5.50 -11.16 13.41
N ALA A 195 -6.81 -10.94 13.57
CA ALA A 195 -7.76 -10.99 12.45
C ALA A 195 -7.43 -9.93 11.39
N PHE A 196 -7.11 -8.70 11.81
CA PHE A 196 -6.65 -7.65 10.89
C PHE A 196 -5.38 -8.08 10.14
N PHE A 197 -4.36 -8.55 10.84
CA PHE A 197 -3.08 -8.94 10.26
C PHE A 197 -3.24 -10.06 9.24
N LYS A 198 -4.05 -11.07 9.57
CA LYS A 198 -4.36 -12.16 8.66
C LYS A 198 -5.03 -11.66 7.38
N ASP A 199 -6.10 -10.88 7.51
CA ASP A 199 -6.84 -10.39 6.35
C ASP A 199 -6.04 -9.35 5.55
N TYR A 200 -5.23 -8.52 6.21
CA TYR A 200 -4.31 -7.60 5.55
C TYR A 200 -3.27 -8.34 4.70
N ALA A 201 -2.66 -9.40 5.23
CA ALA A 201 -1.67 -10.17 4.48
C ALA A 201 -2.29 -10.86 3.25
N GLU A 202 -3.49 -11.43 3.39
CA GLU A 202 -4.25 -11.99 2.28
C GLU A 202 -4.58 -10.93 1.22
N SER A 203 -5.12 -9.78 1.63
CA SER A 203 -5.55 -8.72 0.71
C SER A 203 -4.38 -7.99 0.06
N HIS A 204 -3.28 -7.73 0.79
CA HIS A 204 -2.05 -7.15 0.23
C HIS A 204 -1.44 -8.08 -0.81
N LYS A 205 -1.42 -9.40 -0.55
CA LYS A 205 -0.96 -10.37 -1.55
C LYS A 205 -1.79 -10.27 -2.83
N LYS A 206 -3.13 -10.31 -2.72
CA LYS A 206 -4.02 -10.16 -3.89
C LYS A 206 -3.73 -8.87 -4.66
N LEU A 207 -3.61 -7.74 -3.97
CA LEU A 207 -3.28 -6.44 -4.56
C LEU A 207 -1.94 -6.48 -5.32
N SER A 208 -0.89 -7.01 -4.68
CA SER A 208 0.44 -7.08 -5.27
C SER A 208 0.52 -8.01 -6.48
N GLU A 209 -0.44 -8.91 -6.66
CA GLU A 209 -0.49 -9.92 -7.73
C GLU A 209 -1.58 -9.63 -8.79
N LEU A 210 -2.23 -8.47 -8.75
CA LEU A 210 -3.22 -8.09 -9.75
C LEU A 210 -2.62 -8.15 -11.16
N GLY A 211 -3.24 -8.90 -12.08
CA GLY A 211 -2.72 -9.07 -13.45
C GLY A 211 -1.40 -9.85 -13.57
N PHE A 212 -0.83 -10.32 -12.46
CA PHE A 212 0.37 -11.15 -12.43
C PHE A 212 -0.01 -12.62 -12.24
N THR A 213 0.59 -13.50 -13.04
CA THR A 213 0.47 -14.96 -12.87
C THR A 213 1.84 -15.51 -12.47
N PRO A 214 1.99 -16.02 -11.24
CA PRO A 214 3.23 -16.65 -10.80
C PRO A 214 3.70 -17.76 -11.75
N PRO A 215 5.00 -17.82 -12.11
CA PRO A 215 5.53 -18.84 -13.00
C PRO A 215 5.50 -20.25 -12.41
N PHE A 216 5.37 -20.37 -11.08
CA PHE A 216 5.22 -21.65 -10.38
C PHE A 216 4.09 -21.55 -9.36
N VAL A 217 3.15 -22.51 -9.40
CA VAL A 217 2.23 -22.74 -8.29
C VAL A 217 3.04 -23.36 -7.16
N LEU A 218 3.62 -22.52 -6.29
CA LEU A 218 4.16 -23.00 -5.02
C LEU A 218 2.99 -23.64 -4.26
N LYS A 219 2.96 -24.97 -4.19
CA LYS A 219 2.08 -25.69 -3.26
C LYS A 219 2.43 -25.16 -1.86
N SER A 220 1.44 -24.52 -1.24
CA SER A 220 1.50 -24.04 0.14
C SER A 220 2.00 -25.15 1.05
N SER A 221 3.26 -25.05 1.49
CA SER A 221 3.76 -25.48 2.79
C SER A 221 5.28 -25.38 2.79
N THR A 222 5.83 -24.80 3.85
CA THR A 222 7.26 -24.70 4.22
C THR A 222 8.01 -23.45 3.73
N ALA A 223 8.34 -22.62 4.73
CA ALA A 223 9.17 -21.41 4.70
C ALA A 223 8.57 -20.16 4.03
N ALA A 224 7.63 -19.52 4.72
CA ALA A 224 7.60 -18.05 4.73
C ALA A 224 8.88 -17.58 5.45
N ALA A 225 10.01 -17.60 4.73
CA ALA A 225 11.21 -16.97 5.24
C ALA A 225 10.93 -15.46 5.28
N LEU A 226 11.07 -14.84 6.46
CA LEU A 226 11.04 -13.39 6.60
C LEU A 226 11.92 -12.79 5.50
N LEU A 227 11.32 -12.02 4.59
CA LEU A 227 12.01 -11.56 3.37
C LEU A 227 13.19 -10.65 3.74
N VAL A 228 13.08 -9.97 4.89
CA VAL A 228 14.16 -9.20 5.53
C VAL A 228 15.43 -10.01 5.83
N HIS A 229 15.44 -11.34 5.70
CA HIS A 229 16.65 -12.16 5.85
C HIS A 229 17.30 -12.56 4.52
N THR A 230 16.68 -12.26 3.38
CA THR A 230 17.33 -12.43 2.07
C THR A 230 18.26 -11.24 1.79
N ALA A 231 19.40 -11.43 1.11
CA ALA A 231 20.34 -10.32 0.86
C ALA A 231 19.70 -9.10 0.16
N ILE A 232 18.75 -9.35 -0.75
CA ILE A 232 17.97 -8.30 -1.42
C ILE A 232 16.99 -7.67 -0.44
N GLY A 233 16.25 -8.47 0.34
CA GLY A 233 15.32 -7.95 1.34
C GLY A 233 16.01 -7.15 2.45
N VAL A 234 17.21 -7.54 2.89
CA VAL A 234 18.06 -6.76 3.81
C VAL A 234 18.41 -5.41 3.19
N THR A 235 18.81 -5.39 1.91
CA THR A 235 19.17 -4.14 1.23
C THR A 235 17.96 -3.23 1.07
N VAL A 236 16.82 -3.78 0.63
CA VAL A 236 15.55 -3.05 0.55
C VAL A 236 15.12 -2.55 1.93
N ALA A 237 15.18 -3.38 2.98
CA ALA A 237 14.85 -3.00 4.34
C ALA A 237 15.75 -1.89 4.86
N ALA A 238 17.06 -2.01 4.69
CA ALA A 238 18.01 -0.97 5.09
C ALA A 238 17.71 0.35 4.37
N THR A 239 17.49 0.31 3.05
CA THR A 239 17.14 1.50 2.28
C THR A 239 15.80 2.09 2.71
N VAL A 240 14.75 1.26 2.87
CA VAL A 240 13.42 1.70 3.32
C VAL A 240 13.53 2.36 4.69
N VAL A 241 14.19 1.72 5.66
CA VAL A 241 14.29 2.23 7.04
C VAL A 241 15.17 3.48 7.09
N ILE A 242 16.38 3.44 6.53
CA ILE A 242 17.35 4.55 6.61
C ILE A 242 16.81 5.76 5.87
N LEU A 243 16.36 5.60 4.62
CA LEU A 243 15.91 6.74 3.83
C LEU A 243 14.58 7.30 4.33
N SER A 244 13.64 6.45 4.80
CA SER A 244 12.40 6.95 5.41
C SER A 244 12.69 7.69 6.72
N TYR A 245 13.61 7.20 7.55
CA TYR A 245 14.02 7.88 8.77
C TYR A 245 14.70 9.23 8.48
N LEU A 246 15.66 9.27 7.55
CA LEU A 246 16.33 10.52 7.15
C LEU A 246 15.34 11.53 6.57
N TYR A 247 14.39 11.06 5.76
CA TYR A 247 13.33 11.90 5.22
C TYR A 247 12.48 12.52 6.34
N GLU A 248 11.99 11.72 7.30
CA GLU A 248 11.20 12.21 8.44
C GLU A 248 11.98 13.19 9.33
N VAL A 249 13.28 12.93 9.58
CA VAL A 249 14.12 13.85 10.37
C VAL A 249 14.37 15.16 9.62
N SER A 250 14.52 15.11 8.28
CA SER A 250 14.76 16.31 7.46
C SER A 250 13.55 17.24 7.36
N PHE A 251 12.33 16.70 7.42
CA PHE A 251 11.06 17.47 7.39
C PHE A 251 10.62 18.01 8.75
N ARG A 252 11.30 17.65 9.85
CA ARG A 252 11.07 18.22 11.19
C ARG A 252 11.90 19.48 11.47
N LYS A 253 12.61 20.02 10.47
CA LYS A 253 13.32 21.31 10.51
C LYS A 253 12.57 22.35 9.69
#